data_AF-A0AAV7VQM2-F1
#
_entry.id   AF-A0AAV7VQM2-F1
#
_cell.length_a   1.000
_cell.length_b   1.000
_cell.length_c   1.000
_cell.angle_alpha   90.00
_cell.angle_beta   90.00
_cell.angle_gamma   90.00
#
_symmetry.space_group_name_H-M   'P 1'
#
loop_
_entity.id
_entity.type
_entity.pdbx_description
1 polymer ?
#
loop_
_entity_poly.entity_id
_entity_poly.type
_entity_poly.pdbx_seq_one_letter_code
_entity_poly.pdbx_strand_id
1 'polypeptide(L)'
;MQLCLPTHCATEAAANQLLNSITTGSDSNPTSHATRIPDGDDVKVKFRLLEKFMKNEQAKWWEMQSMKKYLEVSHVPHGLRILTTPSYENPNPTMMKEWAEDNIVASKGLMEIIVKYAETDRMDLQSKIDMLDIEINAHEQQEVVRKYCEEMKTRLKKRRT
;
A
#
# COMPACT_ATOMS: atom_id res chain seq x y z
N MET A 1 -17.64 -12.83 -57.55
CA MET A 1 -17.97 -11.81 -56.51
C MET A 1 -16.77 -11.80 -55.56
N GLN A 2 -15.80 -10.87 -55.62
CA GLN A 2 -15.85 -9.41 -55.38
C GLN A 2 -16.53 -9.11 -54.03
N LEU A 3 -15.97 -8.39 -53.03
CA LEU A 3 -14.91 -7.38 -52.92
C LEU A 3 -14.39 -7.35 -51.46
N CYS A 4 -13.07 -7.28 -51.23
CA CYS A 4 -12.26 -6.13 -50.75
C CYS A 4 -12.41 -5.69 -49.28
N LEU A 5 -11.24 -5.67 -48.62
CA LEU A 5 -10.91 -4.96 -47.37
C LEU A 5 -11.04 -3.43 -47.51
N PRO A 6 -11.24 -2.72 -46.38
CA PRO A 6 -10.73 -1.36 -46.17
C PRO A 6 -9.68 -1.36 -45.04
N THR A 7 -8.40 -1.14 -45.36
CA THR A 7 -7.67 0.14 -45.27
C THR A 7 -7.51 0.72 -43.85
N HIS A 8 -6.42 0.32 -43.19
CA HIS A 8 -5.63 1.16 -42.29
C HIS A 8 -5.00 2.29 -43.10
N CYS A 9 -5.57 3.50 -43.07
CA CYS A 9 -4.86 4.73 -43.49
C CYS A 9 -5.70 5.97 -43.11
N ALA A 10 -5.70 6.39 -41.84
CA ALA A 10 -6.34 7.67 -41.48
C ALA A 10 -5.81 8.37 -40.21
N THR A 11 -4.84 7.82 -39.48
CA THR A 11 -4.43 8.41 -38.19
C THR A 11 -3.01 8.97 -38.13
N GLU A 12 -2.15 8.72 -39.13
CA GLU A 12 -0.77 9.26 -39.14
C GLU A 12 -0.66 10.68 -39.72
N ALA A 13 -1.65 11.15 -40.47
CA ALA A 13 -1.61 12.50 -41.07
C ALA A 13 -1.93 13.63 -40.07
N ALA A 14 -2.61 13.34 -38.96
CA ALA A 14 -2.96 14.34 -37.93
C ALA A 14 -1.83 14.56 -36.92
N ALA A 15 -0.96 13.57 -36.69
CA ALA A 15 0.13 13.66 -35.72
C ALA A 15 1.29 14.56 -36.21
N ASN A 16 1.51 14.64 -37.53
CA ASN A 16 2.65 15.37 -38.09
C ASN A 16 2.38 16.86 -38.40
N GLN A 17 1.13 17.36 -38.26
CA GLN A 17 0.84 18.80 -38.39
C GLN A 17 0.96 19.57 -37.06
N LEU A 18 0.91 18.87 -35.91
CA LEU A 18 1.11 19.48 -34.59
C LEU A 18 2.58 19.63 -34.19
N LEU A 19 3.49 18.89 -34.84
CA LEU A 19 4.92 18.92 -34.50
C LEU A 19 5.71 20.05 -35.17
N ASN A 20 5.20 20.61 -36.27
CA ASN A 20 5.92 21.62 -37.07
C ASN A 20 5.53 23.08 -36.76
N SER A 21 4.66 23.32 -35.79
CA SER A 21 4.19 24.66 -35.41
C SER A 21 4.80 25.22 -34.11
N ILE A 22 5.73 24.50 -33.46
CA ILE A 22 6.33 24.91 -32.17
C ILE A 22 7.76 25.46 -32.32
N THR A 23 8.34 25.51 -33.53
CA THR A 23 9.71 26.00 -33.76
C THR A 23 9.75 27.28 -34.59
N THR A 24 9.27 28.39 -34.04
CA THR A 24 9.72 29.75 -34.41
C THR A 24 9.60 30.66 -33.18
N GLY A 25 10.71 31.28 -32.80
CA GLY A 25 10.98 31.75 -31.45
C GLY A 25 10.33 33.05 -31.00
N SER A 26 10.55 33.38 -29.72
CA SER A 26 11.03 34.69 -29.27
C SER A 26 11.31 34.64 -27.76
N ASP A 27 12.29 35.43 -27.34
CA ASP A 27 12.97 35.49 -26.06
C ASP A 27 12.07 35.60 -24.83
N SER A 28 12.38 34.82 -23.78
CA SER A 28 12.63 35.34 -22.42
C SER A 28 12.83 34.22 -21.40
N ASN A 29 14.00 34.25 -20.76
CA ASN A 29 14.37 33.63 -19.48
C ASN A 29 14.27 32.08 -19.35
N PRO A 30 15.39 31.37 -19.23
CA PRO A 30 15.38 30.02 -18.68
C PRO A 30 15.13 30.15 -17.17
N THR A 31 13.86 30.13 -16.75
CA THR A 31 13.56 29.83 -15.35
C THR A 31 13.96 28.39 -15.16
N SER A 32 15.13 28.21 -14.54
CA SER A 32 15.61 26.91 -14.14
C SER A 32 14.48 26.19 -13.41
N HIS A 33 14.08 25.02 -13.93
CA HIS A 33 13.66 23.95 -13.05
C HIS A 33 14.90 23.53 -12.25
N ALA A 34 15.35 24.42 -11.36
CA ALA A 34 16.27 24.08 -10.31
C ALA A 34 15.55 22.99 -9.52
N THR A 35 16.03 21.76 -9.67
CA THR A 35 15.78 20.67 -8.73
C THR A 35 16.03 21.25 -7.36
N ARG A 36 14.97 21.65 -6.67
CA ARG A 36 15.05 22.33 -5.39
C ARG A 36 15.80 21.37 -4.47
N ILE A 37 16.97 21.79 -3.98
CA ILE A 37 17.73 20.99 -3.02
C ILE A 37 16.80 20.81 -1.82
N PRO A 38 16.37 19.57 -1.49
CA PRO A 38 15.52 19.35 -0.33
C PRO A 38 16.30 19.81 0.90
N ASP A 39 15.67 20.70 1.67
CA ASP A 39 16.23 21.18 2.92
C ASP A 39 16.44 20.00 3.88
N GLY A 40 17.41 20.10 4.79
CA GLY A 40 17.67 19.06 5.78
C GLY A 40 16.46 18.72 6.64
N ASP A 41 15.54 19.66 6.82
CA ASP A 41 14.28 19.40 7.51
C ASP A 41 13.24 18.69 6.64
N ASP A 42 13.23 18.90 5.31
CA ASP A 42 12.38 18.17 4.37
C ASP A 42 12.80 16.69 4.30
N VAL A 43 14.12 16.44 4.21
CA VAL A 43 14.68 15.07 4.24
C VAL A 43 14.28 14.35 5.53
N LYS A 44 14.45 14.98 6.70
CA LYS A 44 14.04 14.39 7.99
C LYS A 44 12.55 14.08 8.05
N VAL A 45 11.69 14.91 7.46
CA VAL A 45 10.24 14.66 7.42
C VAL A 45 9.97 13.41 6.57
N LYS A 46 10.57 13.29 5.39
CA LYS A 46 10.39 12.12 4.51
C LYS A 46 10.82 10.82 5.18
N PHE A 47 11.99 10.80 5.82
CA PHE A 47 12.44 9.61 6.56
C PHE A 47 11.53 9.25 7.75
N ARG A 48 11.00 10.25 8.48
CA ARG A 48 10.03 9.98 9.56
C ARG A 48 8.72 9.42 9.03
N LEU A 49 8.27 9.90 7.87
CA LEU A 49 7.10 9.34 7.18
C LEU A 49 7.36 7.90 6.74
N LEU A 50 8.52 7.63 6.13
CA LEU A 50 8.93 6.30 5.73
C LEU A 50 8.94 5.33 6.92
N GLU A 51 9.59 5.72 8.03
CA GLU A 51 9.61 4.90 9.26
C GLU A 51 8.19 4.64 9.79
N LYS A 52 7.31 5.64 9.75
CA LYS A 52 5.91 5.50 10.18
C LYS A 52 5.16 4.50 9.28
N PHE A 53 5.30 4.61 7.96
CA PHE A 53 4.61 3.71 7.04
C PHE A 53 5.14 2.28 7.14
N MET A 54 6.46 2.08 7.24
CA MET A 54 7.03 0.75 7.45
C MET A 54 6.54 0.10 8.76
N LYS A 55 6.46 0.86 9.86
CA LYS A 55 5.89 0.36 11.11
C LYS A 55 4.42 -0.06 10.98
N ASN A 56 3.63 0.74 10.27
CA ASN A 56 2.23 0.44 10.02
C ASN A 56 2.06 -0.79 9.11
N GLU A 57 2.88 -0.90 8.06
CA GLU A 57 2.89 -2.05 7.14
C GLU A 57 3.23 -3.33 7.91
N GLN A 58 4.25 -3.28 8.77
CA GLN A 58 4.64 -4.40 9.61
C GLN A 58 3.52 -4.82 10.59
N ALA A 59 2.83 -3.84 11.21
CA ALA A 59 1.71 -4.15 12.09
C ALA A 59 0.57 -4.84 11.33
N LYS A 60 0.25 -4.37 10.12
CA LYS A 60 -0.75 -5.00 9.24
C LYS A 60 -0.34 -6.38 8.77
N TRP A 61 0.95 -6.57 8.49
CA TRP A 61 1.49 -7.89 8.19
C TRP A 61 1.30 -8.86 9.36
N TRP A 62 1.62 -8.44 10.60
CA TRP A 62 1.41 -9.29 11.78
C TRP A 62 -0.06 -9.65 12.02
N GLU A 63 -0.96 -8.67 11.87
CA GLU A 63 -2.41 -8.87 11.97
C GLU A 63 -2.87 -9.94 10.95
N MET A 64 -2.49 -9.76 9.69
CA MET A 64 -2.82 -10.69 8.61
C MET A 64 -2.26 -12.10 8.87
N GLN A 65 -0.98 -12.22 9.19
CA GLN A 65 -0.35 -13.53 9.42
C GLN A 65 -0.94 -14.26 10.62
N SER A 66 -1.25 -13.53 11.70
CA SER A 66 -1.91 -14.11 12.87
C SER A 66 -3.29 -14.65 12.52
N MET A 67 -4.09 -13.88 11.77
CA MET A 67 -5.41 -14.32 11.32
C MET A 67 -5.35 -15.53 10.37
N LYS A 68 -4.43 -15.51 9.40
CA LYS A 68 -4.16 -16.65 8.52
C LYS A 68 -3.80 -17.88 9.34
N LYS A 69 -2.93 -17.73 10.34
CA LYS A 69 -2.53 -18.85 11.20
C LYS A 69 -3.70 -19.43 11.99
N TYR A 70 -4.56 -18.57 12.54
CA TYR A 70 -5.75 -19.02 13.26
C TYR A 70 -6.74 -19.78 12.35
N LEU A 71 -6.93 -19.33 11.11
CA LEU A 71 -7.73 -20.04 10.12
C LEU A 71 -7.15 -21.43 9.80
N GLU A 72 -5.83 -21.53 9.60
CA GLU A 72 -5.15 -22.81 9.35
C GLU A 72 -5.38 -23.83 10.47
N VAL A 73 -5.29 -23.40 11.72
CA VAL A 73 -5.49 -24.29 12.88
C VAL A 73 -6.96 -24.40 13.31
N SER A 74 -7.89 -23.84 12.52
CA SER A 74 -9.32 -23.79 12.83
C SER A 74 -9.66 -23.24 14.22
N HIS A 75 -8.82 -22.33 14.74
CA HIS A 75 -8.99 -21.72 16.04
C HIS A 75 -9.64 -20.33 15.91
N VAL A 76 -10.66 -20.06 16.71
CA VAL A 76 -11.27 -18.73 16.81
C VAL A 76 -10.77 -18.03 18.09
N PRO A 77 -9.99 -16.94 17.97
CA PRO A 77 -9.53 -16.15 19.11
C PRO A 77 -10.71 -15.62 19.93
N HIS A 78 -10.57 -15.57 21.26
CA HIS A 78 -11.65 -15.16 22.17
C HIS A 78 -12.28 -13.81 21.79
N GLY A 79 -11.48 -12.82 21.39
CA GLY A 79 -11.96 -11.49 20.99
C GLY A 79 -12.75 -11.45 19.68
N LEU A 80 -12.75 -12.53 18.90
CA LEU A 80 -13.49 -12.66 17.63
C LEU A 80 -14.64 -13.67 17.72
N ARG A 81 -14.87 -14.28 18.89
CA ARG A 81 -15.99 -15.21 19.07
C ARG A 81 -17.28 -14.43 19.17
N ILE A 82 -18.25 -14.81 18.34
CA ILE A 82 -19.63 -14.35 18.47
C ILE A 82 -20.25 -15.09 19.67
N LEU A 83 -20.39 -14.38 20.80
CA LEU A 83 -20.89 -14.94 22.08
C LEU A 83 -22.37 -14.70 22.30
N THR A 84 -23.08 -14.13 21.33
CA THR A 84 -24.51 -13.86 21.47
C THR A 84 -25.27 -15.17 21.55
N THR A 85 -25.95 -15.41 22.67
CA THR A 85 -26.93 -16.50 22.78
C THR A 85 -28.24 -16.07 22.11
N PRO A 86 -28.96 -16.98 21.45
CA PRO A 86 -30.26 -16.65 20.91
C PRO A 86 -31.20 -16.33 22.07
N SER A 87 -31.97 -15.24 21.96
CA SER A 87 -33.02 -14.90 22.91
C SER A 87 -34.23 -15.78 22.63
N TYR A 88 -34.14 -17.06 23.02
CA TYR A 88 -35.20 -18.05 22.86
C TYR A 88 -35.66 -18.53 24.24
N GLU A 89 -36.97 -18.61 24.44
CA GLU A 89 -37.59 -18.87 25.75
C GLU A 89 -37.31 -20.31 26.25
N ASN A 90 -37.17 -21.27 25.33
CA ASN A 90 -36.82 -22.66 25.63
C ASN A 90 -35.74 -23.18 24.66
N PRO A 91 -34.45 -22.88 24.90
CA PRO A 91 -33.38 -23.33 24.04
C PRO A 91 -33.21 -24.85 24.15
N ASN A 92 -33.47 -25.58 23.06
CA ASN A 92 -33.21 -27.01 23.02
C ASN A 92 -31.70 -27.27 22.79
N PRO A 93 -31.11 -28.36 23.34
CA PRO A 93 -29.67 -28.62 23.22
C PRO A 93 -29.16 -28.77 21.79
N THR A 94 -29.97 -29.32 20.89
CA THR A 94 -29.62 -29.50 19.47
C THR A 94 -29.46 -28.16 18.76
N MET A 95 -30.43 -27.26 18.94
CA MET A 95 -30.42 -25.89 18.43
C MET A 95 -29.24 -25.10 18.98
N MET A 96 -28.93 -25.24 20.28
CA MET A 96 -27.78 -24.55 20.87
C MET A 96 -26.45 -25.04 20.30
N LYS A 97 -26.35 -26.33 19.93
CA LYS A 97 -25.20 -26.88 19.25
C LYS A 97 -25.07 -26.32 17.83
N GLU A 98 -26.14 -26.35 17.04
CA GLU A 98 -26.17 -25.79 15.68
C GLU A 98 -25.82 -24.29 15.70
N TRP A 99 -26.40 -23.53 16.63
CA TRP A 99 -26.08 -22.12 16.85
C TRP A 99 -24.60 -21.87 17.13
N ALA A 100 -23.98 -22.71 17.98
CA ALA A 100 -22.56 -22.59 18.28
C ALA A 100 -21.69 -22.90 17.06
N GLU A 101 -22.06 -23.89 16.25
CA GLU A 101 -21.38 -24.25 15.00
C GLU A 101 -21.47 -23.12 13.97
N ASP A 102 -22.67 -22.54 13.77
CA ASP A 102 -22.87 -21.40 12.87
C ASP A 102 -22.08 -20.16 13.31
N ASN A 103 -22.01 -19.87 14.61
CA ASN A 103 -21.19 -18.78 15.13
C ASN A 103 -19.70 -18.99 14.88
N ILE A 104 -19.21 -20.24 14.93
CA ILE A 104 -17.82 -20.54 14.58
C ILE A 104 -17.60 -20.26 13.09
N VAL A 105 -18.51 -20.68 12.21
CA VAL A 105 -18.44 -20.42 10.78
C VAL A 105 -18.44 -18.91 10.50
N ALA A 106 -19.36 -18.16 11.11
CA ALA A 106 -19.43 -16.71 10.97
C ALA A 106 -18.16 -16.01 11.50
N SER A 107 -17.61 -16.47 12.63
CA SER A 107 -16.36 -15.92 13.19
C SER A 107 -15.17 -16.16 12.25
N LYS A 108 -15.09 -17.33 11.62
CA LYS A 108 -14.06 -17.62 10.59
C LYS A 108 -14.25 -16.74 9.35
N GLY A 109 -15.50 -16.56 8.89
CA GLY A 109 -15.81 -15.63 7.80
C GLY A 109 -15.36 -14.20 8.10
N LEU A 110 -15.58 -13.72 9.33
CA LEU A 110 -15.08 -12.42 9.77
C LEU A 110 -13.54 -12.33 9.71
N MET A 111 -12.84 -13.39 10.14
CA MET A 111 -11.38 -13.43 10.04
C MET A 111 -10.88 -13.36 8.59
N GLU A 112 -11.54 -14.03 7.65
CA GLU A 112 -11.21 -13.94 6.23
C GLU A 112 -11.41 -12.52 5.67
N ILE A 113 -12.48 -11.83 6.11
CA ILE A 113 -12.74 -10.43 5.74
C ILE A 113 -11.62 -9.54 6.29
N ILE A 114 -11.22 -9.73 7.56
CA ILE A 114 -10.11 -8.99 8.19
C ILE A 114 -8.81 -9.21 7.40
N VAL A 115 -8.51 -10.44 6.98
CA VAL A 115 -7.33 -10.75 6.16
C VAL A 115 -7.34 -9.97 4.85
N LYS A 116 -8.46 -9.97 4.12
CA LYS A 116 -8.60 -9.25 2.84
C LYS A 116 -8.45 -7.74 3.02
N TYR A 117 -9.05 -7.19 4.07
CA TYR A 117 -8.94 -5.77 4.38
C TYR A 117 -7.49 -5.38 4.74
N ALA A 118 -6.85 -6.14 5.62
CA ALA A 118 -5.47 -5.92 6.01
C ALA A 118 -4.49 -6.06 4.82
N GLU A 119 -4.76 -6.97 3.90
CA GLU A 119 -3.97 -7.14 2.67
C GLU A 119 -4.09 -5.91 1.75
N THR A 120 -5.31 -5.39 1.56
CA THR A 120 -5.54 -4.17 0.77
C THR A 120 -4.82 -2.96 1.38
N ASP A 121 -5.03 -2.72 2.68
CA ASP A 121 -4.36 -1.63 3.42
C ASP A 121 -2.83 -1.75 3.34
N ARG A 122 -2.31 -2.98 3.43
CA ARG A 122 -0.86 -3.25 3.34
C ARG A 122 -0.33 -2.92 1.95
N MET A 123 -1.05 -3.24 0.88
CA MET A 123 -0.66 -2.88 -0.49
C MET A 123 -0.61 -1.37 -0.69
N ASP A 124 -1.58 -0.62 -0.14
CA ASP A 124 -1.57 0.85 -0.18
C ASP A 124 -0.40 1.45 0.60
N LEU A 125 -0.07 0.88 1.76
CA LEU A 125 1.11 1.27 2.54
C LEU A 125 2.41 0.94 1.81
N GLN A 126 2.49 -0.23 1.18
CA GLN A 126 3.65 -0.63 0.37
C GLN A 126 3.89 0.35 -0.77
N SER A 127 2.85 0.74 -1.50
CA SER A 127 2.96 1.73 -2.58
C SER A 127 3.50 3.08 -2.06
N LYS A 128 3.04 3.54 -0.89
CA LYS A 128 3.54 4.77 -0.25
C LYS A 128 5.00 4.66 0.20
N ILE A 129 5.40 3.49 0.70
CA ILE A 129 6.79 3.20 1.06
C ILE A 129 7.66 3.25 -0.19
N ASP A 130 7.26 2.58 -1.26
CA ASP A 130 8.03 2.52 -2.52
C ASP A 130 8.21 3.91 -3.13
N MET A 131 7.15 4.75 -3.14
CA MET A 131 7.26 6.13 -3.61
C MET A 131 8.25 6.96 -2.79
N LEU A 132 8.18 6.89 -1.45
CA LEU A 132 9.10 7.62 -0.59
C LEU A 132 10.55 7.11 -0.71
N ASP A 133 10.73 5.80 -0.89
CA ASP A 133 12.05 5.20 -1.10
C ASP A 133 12.66 5.70 -2.41
N ILE A 134 11.89 5.73 -3.51
CA ILE A 134 12.32 6.30 -4.80
C ILE A 134 12.70 7.78 -4.64
N GLU A 135 11.88 8.57 -3.95
CA GLU A 135 12.16 10.00 -3.73
C GLU A 135 13.44 10.22 -2.91
N ILE A 136 13.66 9.42 -1.86
CA ILE A 136 14.86 9.50 -1.03
C ILE A 136 16.10 9.08 -1.83
N ASN A 137 15.99 8.00 -2.60
CA ASN A 137 17.08 7.47 -3.42
C ASN A 137 17.46 8.41 -4.57
N ALA A 138 16.50 9.15 -5.13
CA ALA A 138 16.77 10.20 -6.12
C ALA A 138 17.68 11.33 -5.58
N HIS A 139 17.77 11.46 -4.25
CA HIS A 139 18.61 12.43 -3.57
C HIS A 139 19.78 11.80 -2.80
N GLU A 140 20.07 10.50 -2.99
CA GLU A 140 21.09 9.75 -2.23
C GLU A 140 22.50 10.36 -2.32
N GLN A 141 22.83 10.95 -3.48
CA GLN A 141 24.14 11.59 -3.67
C GLN A 141 24.30 12.89 -2.86
N GLN A 142 23.21 13.47 -2.37
CA GLN A 142 23.25 14.68 -1.55
C GLN A 142 23.79 14.37 -0.16
N GLU A 143 24.76 15.17 0.28
CA GLU A 143 25.46 14.98 1.56
C GLU A 143 24.49 14.97 2.76
N VAL A 144 23.41 15.75 2.69
CA VAL A 144 22.37 15.82 3.72
C VAL A 144 21.64 14.48 3.89
N VAL A 145 21.27 13.84 2.78
CA VAL A 145 20.61 12.52 2.78
C VAL A 145 21.57 11.44 3.29
N ARG A 146 22.81 11.44 2.80
CA ARG A 146 23.83 10.47 3.22
C ARG A 146 24.13 10.53 4.72
N LYS A 147 24.32 11.74 5.28
CA LYS A 147 24.53 11.93 6.72
C LYS A 147 23.37 11.38 7.53
N TYR A 148 22.13 11.63 7.09
CA TYR A 148 20.95 11.15 7.80
C TYR A 148 20.79 9.63 7.73
N CYS A 149 21.11 9.00 6.59
CA CYS A 149 21.17 7.55 6.46
C CYS A 149 22.17 6.92 7.44
N GLU A 150 23.38 7.48 7.55
CA GLU A 150 24.39 6.99 8.49
C GLU A 150 23.99 7.20 9.96
N GLU A 151 23.34 8.32 10.28
CA GLU A 151 22.77 8.57 11.60
C GLU A 151 21.71 7.50 11.95
N MET A 152 20.80 7.21 11.03
CA MET A 152 19.78 6.16 11.19
C MET A 152 20.40 4.78 11.39
N LYS A 153 21.39 4.39 10.57
CA LYS A 153 22.12 3.12 10.72
C LYS A 153 22.77 3.01 12.10
N THR A 154 23.39 4.08 12.58
CA THR A 154 24.02 4.14 13.90
C THR A 154 22.99 3.96 15.02
N ARG A 155 21.84 4.66 14.93
CA ARG A 155 20.72 4.52 15.88
C ARG A 155 20.18 3.10 15.93
N LEU A 156 20.07 2.42 14.78
CA LEU A 156 19.60 1.03 14.71
C LEU A 156 20.61 0.07 15.33
N LYS A 157 21.92 0.26 15.10
CA LYS A 157 22.97 -0.57 15.68
C LYS A 157 22.97 -0.49 17.22
N LYS A 158 22.83 0.71 17.78
CA LYS A 158 22.75 0.93 19.23
C LYS A 158 21.55 0.25 19.90
N ARG A 159 20.45 0.05 19.17
CA ARG A 159 19.25 -0.63 19.71
C ARG A 159 19.32 -2.17 19.64
N ARG A 160 20.30 -2.72 18.93
CA ARG A 160 20.51 -4.18 18.80
C ARG A 160 21.51 -4.76 19.82
N THR A 161 22.31 -3.89 20.44
CA THR A 161 23.19 -4.19 21.58
C THR A 161 22.48 -3.88 22.88
#